data_AF-A0A956CEA9-F1
#
_entry.id   AF-A0A956CEA9-F1
#
_cell.length_a   1.000
_cell.length_b   1.000
_cell.length_c   1.000
_cell.angle_alpha   90.00
_cell.angle_beta   90.00
_cell.angle_gamma   90.00
#
_symmetry.space_group_name_H-M   'P 1'
#
loop_
_entity.id
_entity.type
_entity.pdbx_description
1 polymer ?
#
loop_
_entity_poly.entity_id
_entity_poly.type
_entity_poly.pdbx_seq_one_letter_code
_entity_poly.pdbx_strand_id
1 'polypeptide(L)'
;MLRLTLAAVLALGLSACSRPLDAQECNDLLDHYTDLLAKNRDPEVSGEDLLRLKKEARARAAQSREFSRCSSKVSRAEWECAMKAPSVDEAERCLL
;
A
#
# COMPACT_ATOMS: atom_id res chain seq x y z
N MET A 1 -17.06 37.16 -40.80
CA MET A 1 -15.78 37.11 -40.05
C MET A 1 -16.03 36.36 -38.73
N LEU A 2 -16.38 35.06 -38.74
CA LEU A 2 -15.53 33.87 -38.82
C LEU A 2 -14.23 33.93 -37.98
N ARG A 3 -14.34 33.61 -36.68
CA ARG A 3 -13.30 33.09 -35.78
C ARG A 3 -14.03 32.18 -34.76
N LEU A 4 -14.24 30.87 -34.97
CA LEU A 4 -13.25 29.78 -34.81
C LEU A 4 -12.31 30.12 -33.65
N THR A 5 -12.51 29.62 -32.44
CA THR A 5 -12.23 28.23 -32.09
C THR A 5 -13.00 27.79 -30.84
N LEU A 6 -13.95 26.85 -31.00
CA LEU A 6 -14.50 26.08 -29.88
C LEU A 6 -13.38 25.17 -29.36
N ALA A 7 -12.91 25.44 -28.15
CA ALA A 7 -11.97 24.59 -27.43
C ALA A 7 -12.65 23.25 -27.10
N ALA A 8 -12.44 22.26 -27.96
CA ALA A 8 -12.77 20.88 -27.68
C ALA A 8 -11.79 20.36 -26.62
N VAL A 9 -12.12 20.59 -25.35
CA VAL A 9 -11.50 19.92 -24.21
C VAL A 9 -12.01 18.48 -24.23
N LEU A 10 -11.39 17.64 -25.07
CA LEU A 10 -11.47 16.20 -24.94
C LEU A 10 -10.68 15.80 -23.69
N ALA A 11 -11.34 15.91 -22.54
CA ALA A 11 -10.97 15.19 -21.34
C ALA A 11 -11.22 13.70 -21.60
N LEU A 12 -10.26 13.06 -22.28
CA LEU A 12 -10.14 11.61 -22.32
C LEU A 12 -9.94 11.15 -20.88
N GLY A 13 -11.04 10.77 -20.23
CA GLY A 13 -11.02 10.01 -19.01
C GLY A 13 -10.26 8.72 -19.26
N LEU A 14 -8.99 8.67 -18.84
CA LEU A 14 -8.31 7.41 -18.66
C LEU A 14 -9.03 6.70 -17.53
N SER A 15 -9.89 5.76 -17.89
CA SER A 15 -10.29 4.66 -17.02
C SER A 15 -9.03 3.93 -16.61
N ALA A 16 -8.38 4.40 -15.55
CA ALA A 16 -7.25 3.73 -14.93
C ALA A 16 -7.80 2.47 -14.24
N CYS A 17 -8.04 1.42 -15.03
CA CYS A 17 -8.15 0.07 -14.51
C CYS A 17 -6.81 -0.25 -13.85
N SER A 18 -6.69 0.06 -12.57
CA SER A 18 -5.53 -0.27 -11.78
C SER A 18 -5.49 -1.78 -11.60
N ARG A 19 -4.32 -2.38 -11.85
CA ARG A 19 -4.15 -3.82 -11.64
C ARG A 19 -4.33 -4.13 -10.15
N PRO A 20 -4.95 -5.27 -9.80
CA PRO A 20 -4.89 -5.81 -8.45
C PRO A 20 -3.45 -5.90 -7.95
N LEU A 21 -3.27 -5.91 -6.63
CA LEU A 21 -1.97 -6.14 -6.04
C LEU A 21 -1.52 -7.58 -6.33
N ASP A 22 -0.25 -7.76 -6.65
CA ASP A 22 0.35 -9.09 -6.65
C ASP A 22 0.77 -9.51 -5.24
N ALA A 23 1.20 -10.76 -5.11
CA ALA A 23 1.59 -11.33 -3.81
C ALA A 23 2.81 -10.61 -3.19
N GLN A 24 3.72 -10.10 -4.02
CA GLN A 24 4.89 -9.38 -3.53
C GLN A 24 4.46 -8.04 -2.94
N GLU A 25 3.56 -7.32 -3.60
CA GLU A 25 3.07 -6.03 -3.12
C GLU A 25 2.29 -6.14 -1.81
N CYS A 26 1.56 -7.23 -1.60
CA CYS A 26 0.96 -7.55 -0.31
C CYS A 26 1.99 -7.82 0.78
N ASN A 27 3.09 -8.52 0.45
CA ASN A 27 4.20 -8.71 1.39
C ASN A 27 4.94 -7.42 1.68
N ASP A 28 5.08 -6.53 0.71
CA ASP A 28 5.71 -5.22 0.89
C ASP A 28 4.88 -4.32 1.82
N LEU A 29 3.54 -4.35 1.67
CA LEU A 29 2.64 -3.68 2.59
C LEU A 29 2.76 -4.20 4.02
N LEU A 30 2.82 -5.53 4.19
CA LEU A 30 3.01 -6.15 5.49
C LEU A 30 4.36 -5.75 6.13
N ASP A 31 5.41 -5.74 5.33
CA ASP A 31 6.75 -5.36 5.77
C ASP A 31 6.81 -3.90 6.21
N HIS A 32 6.21 -3.00 5.43
CA HIS A 32 6.13 -1.57 5.76
C HIS A 32 5.34 -1.34 7.05
N TYR A 33 4.20 -2.00 7.20
CA TYR A 33 3.40 -1.92 8.42
C TYR A 33 4.17 -2.47 9.64
N THR A 34 4.93 -3.56 9.45
CA THR A 34 5.82 -4.10 10.48
C THR A 34 6.93 -3.12 10.86
N ASP A 35 7.51 -2.41 9.89
CA ASP A 35 8.50 -1.36 10.15
C ASP A 35 7.95 -0.24 11.01
N LEU A 36 6.76 0.25 10.66
CA LEU A 36 6.09 1.32 11.39
C LEU A 36 5.80 0.90 12.83
N LEU A 37 5.27 -0.30 13.05
CA LEU A 37 5.02 -0.84 14.39
C LEU A 37 6.29 -0.99 15.22
N ALA A 38 7.36 -1.55 14.63
CA ALA A 38 8.62 -1.77 15.32
C ALA A 38 9.25 -0.43 15.76
N LYS A 39 9.33 0.54 14.84
CA LYS A 39 9.89 1.86 15.12
C LYS A 39 9.03 2.69 16.07
N ASN A 40 7.72 2.51 16.06
CA ASN A 40 6.83 3.17 17.01
C ASN A 40 7.07 2.67 18.45
N ARG A 41 7.32 1.37 18.61
CA ARG A 41 7.63 0.77 19.90
C ARG A 41 9.06 1.08 20.37
N ASP A 42 10.02 0.99 19.47
CA ASP A 42 11.44 1.21 19.73
C ASP A 42 12.07 1.97 18.55
N PRO A 43 12.29 3.29 18.67
CA PRO A 43 12.91 4.10 17.62
C PRO A 43 14.36 3.68 17.28
N GLU A 44 15.04 2.97 18.18
CA GLU A 44 16.42 2.51 18.03
C GLU A 44 16.51 1.04 17.59
N VAL A 45 15.39 0.41 17.23
CA VAL A 45 15.33 -0.99 16.79
C VAL A 45 16.39 -1.28 15.72
N SER A 46 17.16 -2.34 15.96
CA SER A 46 18.24 -2.73 15.06
C SER A 46 17.70 -3.22 13.72
N GLY A 47 18.49 -3.06 12.64
CA GLY A 47 18.12 -3.60 11.33
C GLY A 47 17.97 -5.12 11.32
N GLU A 48 18.75 -5.83 12.12
CA GLU A 48 18.65 -7.29 12.26
C GLU A 48 17.33 -7.71 12.91
N ASP A 49 16.95 -7.04 14.00
CA ASP A 49 15.66 -7.29 14.66
C ASP A 49 14.49 -6.97 13.74
N LEU A 50 14.58 -5.89 12.98
CA LEU A 50 13.56 -5.50 12.00
C LEU A 50 13.36 -6.59 10.94
N LEU A 51 14.45 -7.13 10.39
CA LEU A 51 14.41 -8.24 9.44
C LEU A 51 13.81 -9.51 10.04
N ARG A 52 14.17 -9.82 11.30
CA ARG A 52 13.59 -10.95 12.04
C ARG A 52 12.08 -10.78 12.21
N LEU A 53 11.62 -9.59 12.64
CA LEU A 53 10.21 -9.27 12.82
C LEU A 53 9.42 -9.40 11.52
N LYS A 54 9.95 -8.88 10.40
CA LYS A 54 9.34 -9.04 9.07
C LYS A 54 9.20 -10.51 8.67
N LYS A 55 10.24 -11.30 8.88
CA LYS A 55 10.22 -12.74 8.58
C LYS A 55 9.15 -13.46 9.40
N GLU A 56 9.05 -13.14 10.70
CA GLU A 56 8.01 -13.69 11.58
C GLU A 56 6.60 -13.25 11.15
N ALA A 57 6.42 -11.97 10.79
CA ALA A 57 5.15 -11.44 10.29
C ALA A 57 4.71 -12.17 9.01
N ARG A 58 5.60 -12.31 8.02
CA ARG A 58 5.34 -13.06 6.78
C ARG A 58 4.99 -14.52 7.05
N ALA A 59 5.69 -15.19 7.97
CA ALA A 59 5.42 -16.58 8.31
C ALA A 59 4.02 -16.77 8.94
N ARG A 60 3.56 -15.79 9.73
CA ARG A 60 2.20 -15.77 10.28
C ARG A 60 1.17 -15.46 9.20
N ALA A 61 1.46 -14.47 8.35
CA ALA A 61 0.59 -14.04 7.27
C ALA A 61 0.36 -15.15 6.22
N ALA A 62 1.39 -15.96 5.93
CA ALA A 62 1.30 -17.11 5.04
C ALA A 62 0.27 -18.17 5.50
N GLN A 63 -0.04 -18.21 6.80
CA GLN A 63 -1.04 -19.11 7.38
C GLN A 63 -2.41 -18.44 7.54
N SER A 64 -2.53 -17.14 7.23
CA SER A 64 -3.75 -16.37 7.40
C SER A 64 -4.60 -16.35 6.12
N ARG A 65 -5.86 -16.81 6.24
CA ARG A 65 -6.85 -16.71 5.17
C ARG A 65 -7.24 -15.27 4.83
N GLU A 66 -7.13 -14.36 5.79
CA GLU A 66 -7.42 -12.95 5.53
C GLU A 66 -6.31 -12.31 4.71
N PHE A 67 -5.05 -12.65 5.00
CA PHE A 67 -3.92 -12.13 4.24
C PHE A 67 -3.88 -12.66 2.81
N SER A 68 -4.28 -13.92 2.57
CA SER A 68 -4.37 -14.45 1.22
C SER A 68 -5.39 -13.73 0.33
N ARG A 69 -6.29 -12.94 0.92
CA ARG A 69 -7.27 -12.10 0.21
C ARG A 69 -6.78 -10.67 -0.03
N CYS A 70 -5.58 -10.31 0.42
CA CYS A 70 -5.02 -8.94 0.29
C CYS A 70 -5.18 -8.37 -1.12
N SER A 71 -4.81 -9.11 -2.17
CA SER A 71 -4.92 -8.68 -3.56
C SER A 71 -6.33 -8.28 -4.03
N SER A 72 -7.35 -8.77 -3.34
CA SER A 72 -8.77 -8.47 -3.61
C SER A 72 -9.40 -7.51 -2.60
N LYS A 73 -8.71 -7.24 -1.49
CA LYS A 73 -9.20 -6.44 -0.37
C LYS A 73 -8.59 -5.06 -0.31
N VAL A 74 -7.35 -4.94 -0.76
CA VAL A 74 -6.61 -3.68 -0.80
C VAL A 74 -6.55 -3.22 -2.25
N SER A 75 -7.04 -2.02 -2.51
CA SER A 75 -6.96 -1.41 -3.83
C SER A 75 -5.55 -0.88 -4.09
N ARG A 76 -5.24 -0.64 -5.37
CA ARG A 76 -3.97 -0.02 -5.76
C ARG A 76 -3.75 1.32 -5.05
N ALA A 77 -4.79 2.14 -4.94
CA ALA A 77 -4.71 3.47 -4.34
C ALA A 77 -4.48 3.41 -2.82
N GLU A 78 -5.17 2.50 -2.13
CA GLU A 78 -4.97 2.25 -0.69
C GLU A 78 -3.54 1.80 -0.41
N TRP A 79 -3.01 0.87 -1.21
CA TRP A 79 -1.61 0.44 -1.11
C TRP A 79 -0.65 1.60 -1.33
N GLU A 80 -0.82 2.39 -2.40
CA GLU A 80 0.05 3.54 -2.68
C GLU A 80 0.01 4.61 -1.58
N CYS A 81 -1.15 4.80 -0.95
CA CYS A 81 -1.32 5.67 0.21
C CYS A 81 -0.57 5.10 1.42
N ALA A 82 -0.83 3.84 1.76
CA ALA A 82 -0.26 3.18 2.93
C ALA A 82 1.28 3.08 2.85
N MET A 83 1.83 2.79 1.66
CA MET A 83 3.28 2.71 1.43
C MET A 83 4.01 4.06 1.59
N LYS A 84 3.28 5.19 1.56
CA LYS A 84 3.84 6.53 1.81
C LYS A 84 3.59 7.02 3.22
N ALA A 85 2.79 6.30 4.01
CA ALA A 85 2.44 6.70 5.36
C ALA A 85 3.67 6.66 6.29
N PRO A 86 3.94 7.73 7.06
CA PRO A 86 5.07 7.81 7.98
C PRO A 86 4.77 7.21 9.37
N SER A 87 3.52 6.84 9.64
CA SER A 87 3.06 6.32 10.93
C SER A 87 2.03 5.20 10.75
N VAL A 88 1.85 4.38 11.79
CA VAL A 88 0.86 3.29 11.82
C VAL A 88 -0.55 3.86 11.60
N ASP A 89 -0.92 4.91 12.34
CA ASP A 89 -2.23 5.56 12.23
C ASP A 89 -2.52 6.11 10.82
N GLU A 90 -1.50 6.65 10.15
CA GLU A 90 -1.64 7.10 8.75
C GLU A 90 -1.78 5.93 7.79
N ALA A 91 -1.02 4.85 7.99
CA ALA A 91 -1.13 3.66 7.17
C ALA A 91 -2.51 3.01 7.32
N GLU A 92 -3.05 2.94 8.53
CA GLU A 92 -4.39 2.41 8.79
C GLU A 92 -5.47 3.26 8.16
N ARG A 93 -5.38 4.59 8.25
CA ARG A 93 -6.34 5.50 7.57
C ARG A 93 -6.37 5.32 6.05
N CYS A 94 -5.28 4.87 5.45
CA CYS A 94 -5.24 4.54 4.02
C CYS A 94 -5.94 3.23 3.66
N LEU A 95 -6.20 2.33 4.62
CA LEU A 95 -6.69 0.96 4.41
C LEU A 95 -8.16 0.77 4.88
N LEU A 96 -8.87 1.86 5.18
CA LEU A 96 -10.26 1.88 5.66
C LEU A 96 -11.28 2.12 4.54
#